data_AF-A0A1Y3AUF2-F1
#
_entry.id   AF-A0A1Y3AUF2-F1
#
_cell.length_a   1.000
_cell.length_b   1.000
_cell.length_c   1.000
_cell.angle_alpha   90.00
_cell.angle_beta   90.00
_cell.angle_gamma   90.00
#
_symmetry.space_group_name_H-M   'P 1'
#
loop_
_entity.id
_entity.type
_entity.pdbx_description
1 polymer ?
#
loop_
_entity_poly.entity_id
_entity_poly.type
_entity_poly.pdbx_seq_one_letter_code
_entity_poly.pdbx_strand_id
1 'polypeptide(L)'
;MRKDLCRNERAIEIIYNISLFEQFLRENKIIKWDIVKAQLDPILQATKLLISTKTEKQIPAIVLTTESLTMAQIMKIIKMYTPSDEEQISTNFINNLEMELQKRRKQQQPQHDRKYPKRFA
;
A
#
# COMPACT_ATOMS: atom_id res chain seq x y z
N MET A 1 -1.15 -16.23 0.74
CA MET A 1 -1.02 -15.22 -0.33
C MET A 1 -0.36 -15.89 -1.51
N ARG A 2 -0.98 -15.82 -2.69
CA ARG A 2 -0.59 -16.48 -3.93
C ARG A 2 0.49 -15.65 -4.64
N LYS A 3 1.73 -16.16 -4.76
CA LYS A 3 2.88 -15.42 -5.34
C LYS A 3 2.68 -15.06 -6.81
N ASP A 4 1.93 -15.88 -7.54
CA ASP A 4 1.50 -15.71 -8.93
C ASP A 4 0.68 -14.42 -9.18
N LEU A 5 0.11 -13.83 -8.13
CA LEU A 5 -0.72 -12.62 -8.23
C LEU A 5 0.07 -11.32 -8.01
N CYS A 6 1.31 -11.38 -7.52
CA CYS A 6 2.14 -10.22 -7.22
C CYS A 6 3.06 -9.86 -8.40
N ARG A 7 2.46 -9.61 -9.57
CA ARG A 7 3.13 -9.18 -10.81
C ARG A 7 2.50 -7.89 -11.36
N ASN A 8 3.27 -7.12 -12.12
CA ASN A 8 2.78 -5.88 -12.73
C ASN A 8 1.60 -6.11 -13.65
N GLU A 9 1.59 -7.18 -14.45
CA GLU A 9 0.49 -7.44 -15.39
C GLU A 9 -0.83 -7.73 -14.67
N ARG A 10 -0.77 -8.44 -13.54
CA ARG A 10 -1.96 -8.74 -12.72
C ARG A 10 -2.52 -7.49 -12.01
N ALA A 11 -1.66 -6.53 -11.71
CA ALA A 11 -2.11 -5.27 -11.12
C ALA A 11 -2.98 -4.45 -12.09
N ILE A 12 -2.65 -4.49 -13.39
CA ILE A 12 -3.45 -3.83 -14.43
C ILE A 12 -4.86 -4.44 -14.52
N GLU A 13 -4.97 -5.78 -14.47
CA GLU A 13 -6.26 -6.47 -14.46
C GLU A 13 -7.13 -6.06 -13.27
N ILE A 14 -6.55 -5.93 -12.08
CA ILE A 14 -7.29 -5.50 -10.87
C ILE A 14 -7.81 -4.07 -11.02
N ILE A 15 -6.98 -3.13 -11.52
CA ILE A 15 -7.41 -1.76 -11.78
C ILE A 15 -8.55 -1.74 -12.78
N TYR A 16 -8.43 -2.49 -13.88
CA TYR A 16 -9.46 -2.56 -14.89
C TYR A 16 -10.79 -3.08 -14.33
N ASN A 17 -10.77 -4.16 -13.54
CA ASN A 17 -11.96 -4.69 -12.89
C ASN A 17 -12.62 -3.69 -11.94
N ILE A 18 -11.83 -2.90 -11.20
CA ILE A 18 -12.35 -1.85 -10.32
C ILE A 18 -12.98 -0.70 -11.13
N SER A 19 -12.35 -0.30 -12.25
CA SER A 19 -12.91 0.72 -13.15
C SER A 19 -14.26 0.29 -13.75
N LEU A 20 -14.39 -0.98 -14.16
CA LEU A 20 -15.66 -1.54 -14.63
C LEU A 20 -16.71 -1.54 -13.52
N PHE A 21 -16.31 -1.89 -12.29
CA PHE A 21 -17.21 -1.86 -11.15
C PHE A 21 -17.67 -0.43 -10.82
N GLU A 22 -16.78 0.55 -10.85
CA GLU A 22 -17.13 1.97 -10.70
C GLU A 22 -18.14 2.41 -11.76
N GLN A 23 -17.86 2.08 -13.02
CA GLN A 23 -18.72 2.41 -14.15
C GLN A 23 -20.12 1.79 -13.96
N PHE A 24 -20.18 0.51 -13.60
CA PHE A 24 -21.44 -0.19 -13.33
C PHE A 24 -22.26 0.50 -12.24
N LEU A 25 -21.63 0.87 -11.11
CA LEU A 25 -22.33 1.56 -10.01
C LEU A 25 -22.87 2.93 -10.44
N ARG A 26 -22.10 3.66 -11.26
CA ARG A 26 -22.47 4.97 -11.81
C ARG A 26 -23.66 4.87 -12.77
N GLU A 27 -23.63 3.91 -13.69
CA GLU A 27 -24.69 3.66 -14.67
C GLU A 27 -26.00 3.23 -14.00
N ASN A 28 -25.92 2.40 -12.95
CA ASN A 28 -27.08 1.92 -12.20
C ASN A 28 -27.55 2.89 -11.10
N LYS A 29 -26.96 4.10 -11.02
CA LYS A 29 -27.28 5.12 -10.00
C LYS A 29 -27.25 4.56 -8.57
N ILE A 30 -26.35 3.61 -8.30
CA ILE A 30 -26.14 3.07 -6.96
C ILE A 30 -25.35 4.13 -6.18
N ILE A 31 -26.07 5.00 -5.49
CA ILE A 31 -25.52 6.11 -4.70
C ILE A 31 -24.80 5.51 -3.49
N LYS A 32 -23.48 5.75 -3.40
CA LYS A 32 -22.50 5.52 -2.29
C LYS A 32 -21.10 5.17 -2.82
N TRP A 33 -20.72 5.64 -4.01
CA TRP A 33 -19.40 5.37 -4.58
C TRP A 33 -18.26 5.70 -3.60
N ASP A 34 -18.35 6.81 -2.86
CA ASP A 34 -17.31 7.18 -1.89
C ASP A 34 -17.13 6.15 -0.76
N ILE A 35 -18.20 5.49 -0.33
CA ILE A 35 -18.14 4.42 0.69
C ILE A 35 -17.50 3.16 0.11
N VAL A 36 -17.92 2.79 -1.11
CA VAL A 36 -17.35 1.64 -1.82
C VAL A 36 -15.86 1.86 -2.10
N LYS A 37 -15.50 3.06 -2.55
CA LYS A 37 -14.12 3.46 -2.81
C LYS A 37 -13.27 3.38 -1.54
N ALA A 38 -13.76 3.90 -0.40
CA ALA A 38 -13.05 3.79 0.87
C ALA A 38 -12.80 2.32 1.28
N GLN A 39 -13.72 1.40 0.96
CA GLN A 39 -13.52 -0.04 1.18
C GLN A 39 -12.53 -0.67 0.19
N LEU A 40 -12.42 -0.11 -1.02
CA LEU A 40 -11.49 -0.56 -2.07
C LEU A 40 -10.11 0.10 -2.00
N ASP A 41 -9.94 1.18 -1.23
CA ASP A 41 -8.66 1.90 -1.13
C ASP A 41 -7.46 0.99 -0.78
N PRO A 42 -7.55 0.03 0.17
CA PRO A 42 -6.44 -0.88 0.44
C PRO A 42 -6.01 -1.70 -0.79
N ILE A 43 -6.97 -2.24 -1.56
CA ILE A 43 -6.64 -3.02 -2.76
C ILE A 43 -6.13 -2.13 -3.88
N LEU A 44 -6.68 -0.92 -4.06
CA LEU A 44 -6.19 0.05 -5.03
C LEU A 44 -4.75 0.48 -4.73
N GLN A 45 -4.42 0.76 -3.47
CA GLN A 45 -3.07 1.13 -3.07
C GLN A 45 -2.09 -0.04 -3.18
N ALA A 46 -2.51 -1.26 -2.82
CA ALA A 46 -1.69 -2.46 -3.02
C ALA A 46 -1.38 -2.69 -4.50
N THR A 47 -2.36 -2.43 -5.35
CA THR A 47 -2.22 -2.56 -6.80
C THR A 47 -1.28 -1.49 -7.36
N LYS A 48 -1.45 -0.21 -6.96
CA LYS A 48 -0.50 0.87 -7.31
C LYS A 48 0.93 0.57 -6.84
N LEU A 49 1.09 -0.02 -5.66
CA LEU A 49 2.38 -0.45 -5.14
C LEU A 49 3.02 -1.55 -5.99
N LEU A 50 2.24 -2.45 -6.60
CA LEU A 50 2.79 -3.45 -7.53
C LEU A 50 3.40 -2.73 -8.74
N ILE A 51 2.65 -1.84 -9.38
CA ILE A 51 3.01 -1.17 -10.65
C ILE A 51 4.11 -0.11 -10.47
N SER A 52 4.37 0.36 -9.25
CA SER A 52 5.35 1.42 -9.01
C SER A 52 6.79 0.97 -9.31
N THR A 53 7.60 1.86 -9.90
CA THR A 53 9.02 1.56 -10.09
C THR A 53 9.73 1.48 -8.74
N LYS A 54 10.44 0.37 -8.47
CA LYS A 54 11.09 0.11 -7.17
C LYS A 54 12.49 0.75 -7.08
N THR A 55 12.53 2.07 -7.23
CA THR A 55 13.75 2.87 -7.07
C THR A 55 13.69 3.73 -5.81
N GLU A 56 14.85 4.10 -5.27
CA GLU A 56 14.92 4.91 -4.05
C GLU A 56 14.20 6.26 -4.18
N LYS A 57 14.23 6.85 -5.38
CA LYS A 57 13.53 8.11 -5.69
C LYS A 57 12.01 8.00 -5.55
N GLN A 58 11.45 6.80 -5.68
CA GLN A 58 10.01 6.56 -5.59
C GLN A 58 9.55 6.25 -4.17
N ILE A 59 10.45 6.05 -3.21
CA ILE A 59 10.10 5.74 -1.82
C ILE A 59 9.13 6.78 -1.22
N PRO A 60 9.37 8.11 -1.35
CA PRO A 60 8.44 9.10 -0.80
C PRO A 60 7.04 8.99 -1.40
N ALA A 61 6.94 8.80 -2.72
CA ALA A 61 5.66 8.63 -3.41
C ALA A 61 4.95 7.34 -2.96
N ILE A 62 5.69 6.25 -2.79
CA ILE A 62 5.15 4.98 -2.30
C ILE A 62 4.59 5.14 -0.87
N VAL A 63 5.32 5.81 0.02
CA VAL A 63 4.89 6.00 1.42
C VAL A 63 3.62 6.86 1.51
N LEU A 64 3.51 7.90 0.68
CA LEU A 64 2.34 8.78 0.59
C LEU A 64 1.12 8.09 -0.04
N THR A 65 1.33 7.23 -1.03
CA THR A 65 0.22 6.58 -1.77
C THR A 65 -0.28 5.29 -1.13
N THR A 66 0.29 4.86 0.01
CA THR A 66 -0.03 3.58 0.68
C THR A 66 -0.53 3.79 2.13
N GLU A 67 -1.24 4.87 2.40
CA GLU A 67 -1.72 5.24 3.74
C GLU A 67 -2.78 4.29 4.31
N SER A 68 -3.57 3.65 3.46
CA SER A 68 -4.57 2.64 3.83
C SER A 68 -3.97 1.24 4.02
N LEU A 69 -2.63 1.12 3.89
CA LEU A 69 -1.90 -0.12 4.11
C LEU A 69 -0.98 -0.02 5.32
N THR A 70 -0.95 -1.09 6.12
CA THR A 70 0.03 -1.25 7.19
C THR A 70 1.42 -1.50 6.61
N MET A 71 2.47 -1.13 7.36
CA MET A 71 3.86 -1.45 7.01
C MET A 71 4.06 -2.94 6.72
N ALA A 72 3.43 -3.82 7.51
CA ALA A 72 3.53 -5.27 7.31
C ALA A 72 2.93 -5.72 5.97
N GLN A 73 1.80 -5.13 5.55
CA GLN A 73 1.21 -5.40 4.24
C GLN A 73 2.11 -4.92 3.11
N ILE A 74 2.64 -3.69 3.20
CA ILE A 74 3.53 -3.10 2.19
C ILE A 74 4.78 -3.96 2.03
N MET A 75 5.48 -4.29 3.12
CA MET A 75 6.69 -5.10 3.08
C MET A 75 6.42 -6.51 2.57
N LYS A 76 5.26 -7.09 2.88
CA LYS A 76 4.87 -8.41 2.36
C LYS A 76 4.60 -8.37 0.86
N ILE A 77 3.96 -7.32 0.34
CA ILE A 77 3.74 -7.12 -1.10
C ILE A 77 5.09 -6.99 -1.82
N ILE A 78 6.00 -6.15 -1.31
CA ILE A 78 7.34 -5.95 -1.88
C ILE A 78 8.15 -7.26 -1.88
N LYS A 79 8.15 -8.01 -0.78
CA LYS A 79 8.89 -9.28 -0.68
C LYS A 79 8.30 -10.42 -1.52
N MET A 80 7.01 -10.37 -1.82
CA MET A 80 6.35 -11.36 -2.68
C MET A 80 6.31 -10.95 -4.15
N TYR A 81 6.69 -9.71 -4.47
CA TYR A 81 6.85 -9.26 -5.84
C TYR A 81 7.78 -10.23 -6.56
N THR A 82 7.32 -10.77 -7.69
CA THR A 82 8.15 -11.61 -8.55
C THR A 82 8.70 -10.71 -9.65
N PRO A 83 9.91 -10.16 -9.49
CA PRO A 83 10.47 -9.25 -10.47
C PRO A 83 10.66 -9.98 -11.81
N SER A 84 10.47 -9.26 -12.91
CA SER A 84 11.06 -9.65 -14.19
C SER A 84 12.58 -9.51 -14.09
N ASP A 85 13.32 -10.09 -15.04
CA ASP A 85 14.78 -9.96 -15.09
C ASP A 85 15.25 -8.49 -15.14
N GLU A 86 14.39 -7.57 -15.59
CA GLU A 86 14.66 -6.13 -15.70
C GLU A 86 14.30 -5.31 -14.44
N GLU A 87 13.54 -5.87 -13.49
CA GLU A 87 12.96 -5.13 -12.34
C GLU A 87 13.39 -5.67 -10.97
N GLN A 88 14.60 -6.23 -10.88
CA GLN A 88 15.17 -6.70 -9.61
C GLN A 88 15.12 -5.61 -8.54
N ILE A 89 14.47 -5.91 -7.42
CA ILE A 89 14.38 -4.99 -6.28
C ILE A 89 15.69 -5.03 -5.52
N SER A 90 16.36 -3.88 -5.38
CA SER A 90 17.60 -3.80 -4.61
C SER A 90 17.33 -3.96 -3.10
N THR A 91 18.28 -4.58 -2.40
CA THR A 91 18.24 -4.67 -0.93
C THR A 91 18.23 -3.30 -0.27
N ASN A 92 18.93 -2.31 -0.87
CA ASN A 92 18.92 -0.92 -0.43
C ASN A 92 17.54 -0.30 -0.48
N PHE A 93 16.78 -0.53 -1.56
CA PHE A 93 15.40 -0.07 -1.67
C PHE A 93 14.54 -0.62 -0.54
N ILE A 94 14.64 -1.93 -0.26
CA ILE A 94 13.86 -2.58 0.81
C ILE A 94 14.18 -1.96 2.18
N ASN A 95 15.47 -1.78 2.49
CA ASN A 95 15.91 -1.22 3.76
C ASN A 95 15.47 0.26 3.92
N ASN A 96 15.64 1.06 2.88
CA ASN A 96 15.27 2.48 2.89
C ASN A 96 13.75 2.65 3.00
N LEU A 97 12.97 1.81 2.30
CA LEU A 97 11.52 1.81 2.40
C LEU A 97 11.06 1.42 3.82
N GLU A 98 11.67 0.39 4.42
CA GLU A 98 11.36 -0.02 5.79
C GLU A 98 11.62 1.11 6.79
N MET A 99 12.76 1.81 6.68
CA MET A 99 13.07 2.96 7.53
C MET A 99 12.02 4.06 7.42
N GLU A 100 11.58 4.40 6.20
CA GLU A 100 10.61 5.48 6.00
C GLU A 100 9.20 5.10 6.50
N LEU A 101 8.78 3.85 6.29
CA LEU A 101 7.52 3.34 6.84
C LEU A 101 7.53 3.31 8.37
N GLN A 102 8.68 3.02 8.99
CA GLN A 102 8.83 3.10 10.45
C GLN A 102 8.71 4.54 10.95
N LYS A 103 9.24 5.54 10.24
CA LYS A 103 9.04 6.95 10.58
C LYS A 103 7.56 7.33 10.51
N ARG A 104 6.87 6.96 9.42
CA ARG A 104 5.42 7.17 9.27
C ARG A 104 4.64 6.57 10.44
N ARG A 105 4.95 5.33 10.83
CA ARG A 105 4.33 4.66 11.99
C ARG A 105 4.54 5.44 13.30
N LYS A 106 5.76 5.93 13.53
CA LYS A 106 6.09 6.73 14.74
C LYS A 106 5.39 8.09 14.76
N GLN A 107 5.18 8.71 13.61
CA GLN A 107 4.43 9.97 13.50
C GLN A 107 2.93 9.77 13.72
N GLN A 108 2.39 8.64 13.27
CA GLN A 108 0.98 8.26 13.44
C GLN A 108 0.65 7.74 14.85
N GLN A 109 1.64 7.32 15.63
CA GLN A 109 1.46 7.01 17.05
C GLN A 109 1.52 8.31 17.86
N PRO A 110 0.40 8.84 18.40
CA PRO A 110 0.47 10.00 19.25
C PRO A 110 1.32 9.69 20.48
N GLN A 111 2.10 10.68 20.89
CA GLN A 111 3.08 10.71 21.97
C GLN A 111 2.42 10.56 23.37
N HIS A 112 1.48 9.62 23.53
CA HIS A 112 0.63 9.50 24.70
C HIS A 112 1.25 8.70 25.86
N ASP A 113 2.35 7.97 25.61
CA ASP A 113 3.03 7.12 26.62
C ASP A 113 4.10 7.83 27.46
N ARG A 114 4.34 9.14 27.29
CA ARG A 114 5.35 9.87 28.08
C ARG A 114 4.81 10.70 29.24
N LYS A 115 3.49 10.81 29.42
CA LYS A 115 2.89 11.74 30.39
C LYS A 115 2.38 11.14 31.70
N TYR A 116 2.40 9.83 31.88
CA TYR A 116 2.02 9.22 33.16
C TYR A 116 3.20 8.44 33.74
N PRO A 117 4.04 9.03 34.60
CA PRO A 117 4.87 8.23 35.48
C PRO A 117 3.93 7.36 36.31
N LYS A 118 4.18 6.05 36.34
CA LYS A 118 3.49 5.10 37.21
C LYS A 118 3.56 5.64 38.65
N ARG A 119 2.50 6.30 39.12
CA ARG A 119 2.31 6.60 40.54
C ARG A 119 1.60 5.40 41.14
N PHE A 120 2.34 4.70 41.99
CA PHE A 120 1.96 3.83 43.10
C PHE A 120 0.50 3.36 43.17
N ALA A 121 0.33 2.03 43.11
CA ALA A 121 -0.35 1.23 44.13
C ALA A 121 0.13 -0.23 43.98
#